data_AF-A0A183ED22-F1
#
_entry.id   AF-A0A183ED22-F1
#
_cell.length_a   1.000
_cell.length_b   1.000
_cell.length_c   1.000
_cell.angle_alpha   90.00
_cell.angle_beta   90.00
_cell.angle_gamma   90.00
#
_symmetry.space_group_name_H-M   'P 1'
#
loop_
_entity.id
_entity.type
_entity.pdbx_description
1 polymer ?
#
loop_
_entity_poly.entity_id
_entity_poly.type
_entity_poly.pdbx_seq_one_letter_code
_entity_poly.pdbx_strand_id
1 'polypeptide(L)'
;LELPYILFETDAVWLRDPMEYFQNQTLIDDADIVVPVKGYPDHGLTYTFDPMLVYPTNASRSLLNEMYLQLSKDPKLFDQDVLDQLCRQQYQGLVCRQFAWAEVADGKWFKLADAERVHLKPYIVNNNYYVGVDNKISRQALNGLWFLSTKRKCSISKVRNMLKKFQT
;
A
#
# COMPACT_ATOMS: atom_id res chain seq x y z
N LEU A 1 -16.25 -8.63 -11.25
CA LEU A 1 -15.34 -7.46 -11.38
C LEU A 1 -15.78 -6.70 -12.62
N GLU A 2 -16.34 -5.51 -12.49
CA GLU A 2 -16.81 -4.71 -13.66
C GLU A 2 -16.19 -3.32 -13.71
N LEU A 3 -15.56 -2.88 -12.61
CA LEU A 3 -14.93 -1.58 -12.47
C LEU A 3 -13.57 -1.74 -11.79
N PRO A 4 -12.59 -0.87 -12.11
CA PRO A 4 -11.35 -0.78 -11.34
C PRO A 4 -11.64 -0.40 -9.89
N TYR A 5 -10.86 -0.94 -8.96
CA TYR A 5 -10.93 -0.57 -7.54
C TYR A 5 -9.56 -0.58 -6.89
N ILE A 6 -9.47 0.04 -5.72
CA ILE A 6 -8.27 0.06 -4.90
C ILE A 6 -8.56 -0.68 -3.60
N LEU A 7 -7.76 -1.69 -3.31
CA LEU A 7 -7.69 -2.33 -2.00
C LEU A 7 -6.64 -1.58 -1.19
N PHE A 8 -6.95 -1.27 0.06
CA PHE A 8 -5.95 -0.71 0.97
C PHE A 8 -6.14 -1.14 2.42
N GLU A 9 -5.06 -1.16 3.20
CA GLU A 9 -5.11 -1.45 4.63
C GLU A 9 -5.57 -0.23 5.46
N THR A 10 -6.30 -0.50 6.53
CA THR A 10 -6.87 0.57 7.40
C THR A 10 -5.84 1.27 8.29
N ASP A 11 -4.62 0.74 8.37
CA ASP A 11 -3.50 1.34 9.07
C ASP A 11 -2.58 2.14 8.14
N ALA A 12 -2.98 2.35 6.89
CA ALA A 12 -2.36 3.29 5.97
C ALA A 12 -2.77 4.75 6.27
N VAL A 13 -1.90 5.69 5.94
CA VAL A 13 -2.21 7.13 6.03
C VAL A 13 -2.01 7.79 4.67
N TRP A 14 -3.07 8.45 4.20
CA TRP A 14 -3.09 9.22 2.96
C TRP A 14 -2.65 10.67 3.25
N LEU A 15 -1.58 11.10 2.61
CA LEU A 15 -0.94 12.40 2.83
C LEU A 15 -1.27 13.41 1.72
N ARG A 16 -1.67 12.92 0.55
CA ARG A 16 -2.04 13.70 -0.64
C ARG A 16 -3.24 13.03 -1.31
N ASP A 17 -3.95 13.78 -2.15
CA ASP A 17 -4.99 13.20 -2.99
C ASP A 17 -4.36 12.24 -4.01
N PRO A 18 -4.63 10.92 -3.92
CA PRO A 18 -4.03 9.94 -4.82
C PRO A 18 -4.80 9.79 -6.14
N MET A 19 -5.95 10.46 -6.29
CA MET A 19 -6.86 10.17 -7.39
C MET A 19 -6.25 10.55 -8.74
N GLU A 20 -5.52 11.66 -8.81
CA GLU A 20 -4.76 12.05 -10.00
C GLU A 20 -3.71 11.00 -10.35
N TYR A 21 -3.07 10.42 -9.33
CA TYR A 21 -2.07 9.38 -9.52
C TYR A 21 -2.72 8.11 -10.06
N PHE A 22 -3.83 7.64 -9.49
CA PHE A 22 -4.53 6.46 -9.97
C PHE A 22 -5.18 6.64 -11.35
N GLN A 23 -5.71 7.82 -11.66
CA GLN A 23 -6.30 8.12 -12.96
C GLN A 23 -5.25 8.11 -14.08
N ASN A 24 -4.05 8.62 -13.81
CA ASN A 24 -2.95 8.63 -14.77
C ASN A 24 -2.34 7.24 -15.03
N GLN A 25 -2.61 6.23 -14.18
CA GLN A 25 -2.10 4.87 -14.38
C GLN A 25 -2.83 4.08 -15.49
N THR A 26 -3.88 4.66 -16.08
CA THR A 26 -4.45 4.16 -17.33
C THR A 26 -3.45 4.22 -18.50
N LEU A 27 -2.29 4.88 -18.35
CA LEU A 27 -1.20 4.88 -19.33
C LEU A 27 -0.39 3.57 -19.40
N ILE A 28 -0.61 2.62 -18.49
CA ILE A 28 -0.06 1.26 -18.61
C ILE A 28 -1.22 0.33 -18.99
N ASP A 29 -1.62 0.39 -20.26
CA ASP A 29 -2.80 -0.31 -20.82
C ASP A 29 -2.79 -1.84 -20.64
N ASP A 30 -1.68 -2.42 -20.18
CA ASP A 30 -1.53 -3.87 -20.02
C ASP A 30 -1.60 -4.37 -18.57
N ALA A 31 -1.71 -3.49 -17.59
CA ALA A 31 -1.71 -3.90 -16.18
C ALA A 31 -3.01 -4.58 -15.77
N ASP A 32 -2.91 -5.76 -15.13
CA ASP A 32 -4.05 -6.37 -14.45
C ASP A 32 -4.17 -5.86 -13.01
N ILE A 33 -3.02 -5.67 -12.36
CA ILE A 33 -2.88 -5.05 -11.04
C ILE A 33 -1.67 -4.13 -10.97
N VAL A 34 -1.73 -3.14 -10.09
CA VAL A 34 -0.60 -2.28 -9.71
C VAL A 34 -0.44 -2.30 -8.20
N VAL A 35 0.76 -2.59 -7.73
CA VAL A 35 1.08 -2.67 -6.29
C VAL A 35 2.44 -2.06 -5.98
N PRO A 36 2.78 -1.63 -4.76
CA PRO A 36 4.04 -0.92 -4.54
C PRO A 36 5.26 -1.84 -4.56
N VAL A 37 6.40 -1.24 -4.91
CA VAL A 37 7.71 -1.84 -4.65
C VAL A 37 7.96 -1.94 -3.15
N LYS A 38 8.50 -3.08 -2.70
CA LYS A 38 8.90 -3.26 -1.29
C LYS A 38 10.08 -2.36 -0.92
N GLY A 39 10.00 -1.69 0.23
CA GLY A 39 11.03 -0.76 0.68
C GLY A 39 12.34 -1.44 1.03
N TYR A 40 12.27 -2.64 1.62
CA TYR A 40 13.42 -3.53 1.85
C TYR A 40 13.21 -4.82 1.07
N PRO A 41 14.05 -5.15 0.08
CA PRO A 41 13.97 -6.41 -0.65
C PRO A 41 14.61 -7.53 0.18
N ASP A 42 14.04 -7.83 1.34
CA ASP A 42 14.38 -9.00 2.14
C ASP A 42 13.66 -10.25 1.59
N HIS A 43 14.31 -11.40 1.76
CA HIS A 43 13.81 -12.70 1.28
C HIS A 43 13.48 -12.75 -0.22
N GLY A 44 14.08 -11.84 -0.99
CA GLY A 44 13.89 -11.72 -2.43
C GLY A 44 12.54 -11.14 -2.84
N LEU A 45 11.64 -10.76 -1.93
CA LEU A 45 10.31 -10.19 -2.21
C LEU A 45 10.41 -8.79 -2.79
N THR A 46 9.65 -8.52 -3.86
CA THR A 46 9.67 -7.24 -4.58
C THR A 46 8.32 -6.55 -4.59
N TYR A 47 7.22 -7.31 -4.51
CA TYR A 47 5.87 -6.80 -4.49
C TYR A 47 5.38 -6.65 -3.04
N THR A 48 4.66 -5.57 -2.76
CA THR A 48 3.91 -5.39 -1.52
C THR A 48 2.42 -5.45 -1.81
N PHE A 49 1.61 -5.94 -0.88
CA PHE A 49 0.19 -6.14 -1.14
C PHE A 49 -0.62 -4.83 -1.17
N ASP A 50 -0.21 -3.84 -0.38
CA ASP A 50 -1.02 -2.67 -0.05
C ASP A 50 -0.37 -1.36 -0.51
N PRO A 51 -1.11 -0.44 -1.17
CA PRO A 51 -2.41 -0.63 -1.81
C PRO A 51 -2.31 -1.45 -3.10
N MET A 52 -3.42 -2.09 -3.48
CA MET A 52 -3.53 -2.75 -4.78
C MET A 52 -4.59 -2.07 -5.63
N LEU A 53 -4.17 -1.46 -6.74
CA LEU A 53 -5.08 -1.06 -7.82
C LEU A 53 -5.35 -2.28 -8.68
N VAL A 54 -6.63 -2.65 -8.82
CA VAL A 54 -7.07 -3.82 -9.58
C VAL A 54 -7.91 -3.39 -10.77
N TYR A 55 -7.50 -3.81 -11.97
CA TYR A 55 -8.28 -3.61 -13.19
C TYR A 55 -9.23 -4.80 -13.42
N PRO A 56 -10.42 -4.60 -14.02
CA PRO A 56 -11.47 -5.62 -14.12
C PRO A 56 -11.24 -6.67 -15.23
N THR A 57 -10.02 -7.18 -15.35
CA THR A 57 -9.63 -8.18 -16.37
C THR A 57 -9.99 -9.61 -15.95
N ASN A 58 -9.74 -10.57 -16.85
CA ASN A 58 -9.86 -12.00 -16.51
C ASN A 58 -8.66 -12.47 -15.68
N ALA A 59 -7.46 -11.96 -15.95
CA ALA A 59 -6.25 -12.35 -15.23
C ALA A 59 -6.27 -11.84 -13.78
N SER A 60 -6.77 -10.62 -13.51
CA SER A 60 -6.95 -10.15 -12.12
C SER A 60 -7.97 -10.99 -11.34
N ARG A 61 -9.03 -11.48 -11.99
CA ARG A 61 -9.97 -12.44 -11.37
C ARG A 61 -9.29 -13.78 -11.09
N SER A 62 -8.52 -14.31 -12.03
CA SER A 62 -7.76 -15.55 -11.84
C SER A 62 -6.77 -15.42 -10.68
N LEU A 63 -6.07 -14.29 -10.57
CA LEU A 63 -5.18 -13.98 -9.44
C LEU A 63 -5.94 -14.06 -8.12
N LEU A 64 -7.03 -13.31 -7.96
CA LEU A 64 -7.77 -13.25 -6.69
C LEU A 64 -8.37 -14.61 -6.30
N ASN A 65 -8.87 -15.37 -7.28
CA ASN A 65 -9.35 -16.72 -7.06
C ASN A 65 -8.23 -17.66 -6.61
N GLU A 66 -7.07 -17.59 -7.26
CA GLU A 66 -5.91 -18.42 -6.90
C GLU A 66 -5.38 -18.06 -5.50
N MET A 67 -5.26 -16.77 -5.18
CA MET A 67 -4.91 -16.30 -3.84
C MET A 67 -5.89 -16.84 -2.79
N TYR A 68 -7.20 -16.70 -3.04
CA TYR A 68 -8.23 -17.25 -2.16
C TYR A 68 -8.08 -18.76 -1.96
N LEU A 69 -7.83 -19.52 -3.03
CA LEU A 69 -7.67 -20.98 -2.96
C LEU A 69 -6.43 -21.38 -2.15
N GLN A 70 -5.30 -20.70 -2.32
CA GLN A 70 -4.07 -21.02 -1.58
C GLN A 70 -4.18 -20.64 -0.10
N LEU A 71 -4.63 -19.41 0.18
CA LEU A 71 -4.77 -18.90 1.54
C LEU A 71 -5.84 -19.65 2.35
N SER A 72 -6.89 -20.15 1.69
CA SER A 72 -7.92 -20.96 2.36
C SER A 72 -7.44 -22.38 2.69
N LYS A 73 -6.43 -22.89 1.97
CA LYS A 73 -5.88 -24.23 2.19
C LYS A 73 -4.81 -24.25 3.28
N ASP A 74 -4.00 -23.20 3.38
CA ASP A 74 -2.95 -23.09 4.39
C ASP A 74 -2.99 -21.73 5.11
N PRO A 75 -3.46 -21.69 6.37
CA PRO A 75 -3.55 -20.45 7.14
C PRO A 75 -2.19 -19.87 7.57
N LYS A 76 -1.08 -20.58 7.31
CA LYS A 76 0.27 -20.07 7.58
C LYS A 76 0.82 -19.22 6.44
N LEU A 77 0.19 -19.25 5.27
CA LEU A 77 0.60 -18.43 4.14
C LEU A 77 0.23 -16.97 4.39
N PHE A 78 1.16 -16.08 4.05
CA PHE A 78 0.87 -14.65 3.96
C PHE A 78 0.41 -14.31 2.56
N ASP A 79 -0.60 -13.44 2.48
CA ASP A 79 -1.16 -12.92 1.23
C ASP A 79 -0.09 -12.27 0.33
N GLN A 80 0.84 -11.52 0.92
CA GLN A 80 1.93 -10.89 0.20
C GLN A 80 2.86 -11.91 -0.47
N ASP A 81 3.15 -13.04 0.19
CA ASP A 81 4.04 -14.07 -0.36
C ASP A 81 3.39 -14.75 -1.56
N VAL A 82 2.10 -15.06 -1.45
CA VAL A 82 1.31 -15.66 -2.54
C VAL A 82 1.19 -14.68 -3.72
N LEU A 83 0.87 -13.40 -3.45
CA LEU A 83 0.80 -12.36 -4.48
C LEU A 83 2.11 -12.23 -5.24
N ASP A 84 3.21 -12.08 -4.50
CA ASP A 84 4.53 -11.87 -5.06
C ASP A 84 4.96 -13.06 -5.93
N GLN A 85 4.71 -14.30 -5.48
CA GLN A 85 4.92 -15.50 -6.27
C GLN A 85 4.13 -15.48 -7.59
N LEU A 86 2.81 -15.25 -7.51
CA LEU A 86 1.93 -15.27 -8.68
C LEU A 86 2.29 -14.17 -9.69
N CYS A 87 2.66 -12.98 -9.21
CA CYS A 87 3.15 -11.89 -10.04
C CYS A 87 4.46 -12.23 -10.75
N ARG A 88 5.44 -12.80 -10.04
CA ARG A 88 6.73 -13.19 -10.66
C ARG A 88 6.59 -14.30 -11.69
N GLN A 89 5.67 -15.23 -11.45
CA GLN A 89 5.40 -16.34 -12.36
C GLN A 89 4.51 -15.93 -13.55
N GLN A 90 4.00 -14.70 -13.57
CA GLN A 90 3.02 -14.23 -14.55
C GLN A 90 1.86 -15.23 -14.67
N TYR A 91 1.31 -15.63 -13.52
CA TYR A 91 0.33 -16.71 -13.43
C TYR A 91 -0.83 -16.49 -14.42
N GLN A 92 -1.01 -17.44 -15.35
CA GLN A 92 -2.02 -17.34 -16.41
C GLN A 92 -1.94 -16.06 -17.25
N GLY A 93 -0.73 -15.52 -17.46
CA GLY A 93 -0.52 -14.29 -18.21
C GLY A 93 -0.74 -13.00 -17.41
N LEU A 94 -0.84 -13.10 -16.08
CA LEU A 94 -1.00 -11.95 -15.19
C LEU A 94 0.13 -10.92 -15.37
N VAL A 95 -0.26 -9.67 -15.58
CA VAL A 95 0.64 -8.52 -15.66
C VAL A 95 0.55 -7.68 -14.38
N CYS A 96 1.55 -7.81 -13.53
CA CYS A 96 1.71 -6.97 -12.34
C CYS A 96 2.64 -5.79 -12.64
N ARG A 97 2.16 -4.57 -12.38
CA ARG A 97 2.96 -3.34 -12.44
C ARG A 97 3.21 -2.82 -11.03
N GLN A 98 4.14 -1.87 -10.90
CA GLN A 98 4.52 -1.36 -9.59
C GLN A 98 4.44 0.15 -9.45
N PHE A 99 3.90 0.60 -8.32
CA PHE A 99 4.06 1.98 -7.87
C PHE A 99 5.49 2.21 -7.40
N ALA A 100 6.03 3.40 -7.69
CA ALA A 100 7.32 3.78 -7.14
C ALA A 100 7.23 3.92 -5.61
N TRP A 101 8.22 3.38 -4.89
CA TRP A 101 8.22 3.42 -3.41
C TRP A 101 8.17 4.86 -2.84
N ALA A 102 8.71 5.84 -3.56
CA ALA A 102 8.66 7.24 -3.16
C ALA A 102 7.25 7.86 -3.27
N GLU A 103 6.36 7.27 -4.07
CA GLU A 103 4.97 7.69 -4.25
C GLU A 103 4.04 6.92 -3.33
N VAL A 104 4.34 5.64 -3.08
CA VAL A 104 3.58 4.77 -2.20
C VAL A 104 4.54 4.03 -1.27
N ALA A 105 4.70 4.57 -0.07
CA ALA A 105 5.74 4.14 0.86
C ALA A 105 5.22 3.13 1.87
N ASP A 106 6.07 2.17 2.24
CA ASP A 106 5.78 1.17 3.27
C ASP A 106 6.38 1.55 4.64
N GLY A 107 6.34 0.60 5.58
CA GLY A 107 6.84 0.79 6.93
C GLY A 107 8.32 1.21 7.05
N LYS A 108 9.12 1.12 5.98
CA LYS A 108 10.49 1.67 5.91
C LYS A 108 10.50 3.18 6.09
N TRP A 109 9.47 3.89 5.64
CA TRP A 109 9.41 5.36 5.75
C TRP A 109 9.56 5.83 7.20
N PHE A 110 8.97 5.09 8.14
CA PHE A 110 9.08 5.38 9.58
C PHE A 110 10.47 5.18 10.18
N LYS A 111 11.41 4.54 9.47
CA LYS A 111 12.80 4.35 9.88
C LYS A 111 13.74 5.40 9.31
N LEU A 112 13.31 6.14 8.30
CA LEU A 112 14.09 7.23 7.71
C LEU A 112 14.26 8.38 8.68
N ALA A 113 15.40 9.07 8.61
CA ALA A 113 15.62 10.32 9.30
C ALA A 113 14.76 11.45 8.68
N ASP A 114 14.48 12.49 9.45
CA ASP A 114 13.66 13.62 8.97
C ASP A 114 14.26 14.28 7.73
N ALA A 115 15.58 14.40 7.64
CA ALA A 115 16.27 14.95 6.46
C ALA A 115 15.99 14.14 5.19
N GLU A 116 15.89 12.81 5.29
CA GLU A 116 15.56 11.94 4.16
C GLU A 116 14.08 12.08 3.78
N ARG A 117 13.20 12.16 4.79
CA ARG A 117 11.74 12.26 4.58
C ARG A 117 11.33 13.58 3.92
N VAL A 118 12.04 14.67 4.16
CA VAL A 118 11.72 15.99 3.56
C VAL A 118 11.75 15.95 2.03
N HIS A 119 12.56 15.05 1.45
CA HIS A 119 12.63 14.88 0.00
C HIS A 119 11.59 13.89 -0.56
N LEU A 120 10.84 13.20 0.31
CA LEU A 120 9.81 12.25 -0.07
C LEU A 120 8.42 12.85 0.15
N LYS A 121 7.59 12.80 -0.88
CA LYS A 121 6.19 13.28 -0.83
C LYS A 121 5.22 12.18 -1.27
N PRO A 122 5.18 11.05 -0.55
CA PRO A 122 4.31 9.95 -0.91
C PRO A 122 2.85 10.36 -0.79
N TYR A 123 2.00 9.74 -1.61
CA TYR A 123 0.55 9.81 -1.47
C TYR A 123 0.09 9.03 -0.25
N ILE A 124 0.75 7.90 0.04
CA ILE A 124 0.36 6.95 1.08
C ILE A 124 1.60 6.47 1.83
N VAL A 125 1.44 6.29 3.15
CA VAL A 125 2.42 5.60 3.99
C VAL A 125 1.74 4.45 4.74
N ASN A 126 2.17 3.22 4.46
CA ASN A 126 1.62 2.00 5.06
C ASN A 126 2.34 1.62 6.35
N ASN A 127 1.59 1.09 7.32
CA ASN A 127 2.07 0.76 8.66
C ASN A 127 2.35 -0.75 8.84
N ASN A 128 2.84 -1.40 7.79
CA ASN A 128 2.89 -2.85 7.61
C ASN A 128 4.11 -3.61 8.17
N TYR A 129 4.97 -2.99 9.01
CA TYR A 129 6.22 -3.62 9.52
C TYR A 129 6.15 -4.06 10.99
N TYR A 130 5.09 -3.69 11.71
CA TYR A 130 4.93 -4.01 13.13
C TYR A 130 3.68 -4.85 13.33
N VAL A 131 3.81 -5.89 14.15
CA VAL A 131 2.69 -6.69 14.61
C VAL A 131 2.11 -6.06 15.89
N GLY A 132 0.78 -6.05 15.98
CA GLY A 132 0.05 -5.53 17.13
C GLY A 132 -0.46 -4.10 16.95
N VAL A 133 -1.72 -3.89 17.30
CA VAL A 133 -2.43 -2.61 17.14
C VAL A 133 -1.74 -1.50 17.93
N ASP A 134 -1.33 -1.74 19.18
CA ASP A 134 -0.72 -0.72 20.03
C ASP A 134 0.64 -0.22 19.50
N ASN A 135 1.43 -1.13 18.91
CA ASN A 135 2.70 -0.77 18.26
C ASN A 135 2.46 0.10 17.03
N LYS A 136 1.48 -0.29 16.21
CA LYS A 136 1.06 0.47 15.01
C LYS A 136 0.57 1.87 15.38
N ILE A 137 -0.26 2.00 16.41
CA ILE A 137 -0.74 3.29 16.94
C ILE A 137 0.41 4.14 17.44
N SER A 138 1.28 3.57 18.28
CA SER A 138 2.40 4.29 18.89
C SER A 138 3.35 4.85 17.82
N ARG A 139 3.64 4.05 16.79
CA ARG A 139 4.47 4.49 15.65
C ARG A 139 3.85 5.65 14.89
N GLN A 140 2.57 5.57 14.55
CA GLN A 140 1.87 6.68 13.89
C GLN A 140 1.86 7.92 14.78
N ALA A 141 1.65 7.78 16.08
CA ALA A 141 1.63 8.89 17.03
C ALA A 141 2.99 9.60 17.12
N LEU A 142 4.08 8.84 17.25
CA LEU A 142 5.45 9.37 17.27
C LEU A 142 5.82 10.15 16.01
N ASN A 143 5.21 9.80 14.87
CA ASN A 143 5.46 10.43 13.58
C ASN A 143 4.39 11.47 13.18
N GLY A 144 3.50 11.82 14.12
CA GLY A 144 2.45 12.82 13.88
C GLY A 144 1.31 12.37 12.96
N LEU A 145 1.25 11.08 12.62
CA LEU A 145 0.26 10.47 11.72
C LEU A 145 -0.93 9.83 12.47
N TRP A 146 -1.00 9.97 13.79
CA TRP A 146 -2.16 9.55 14.58
C TRP A 146 -3.10 10.74 14.84
N PHE A 147 -4.28 10.70 14.22
CA PHE A 147 -5.23 11.81 14.22
C PHE A 147 -6.36 11.67 15.24
N LEU A 148 -6.52 10.52 15.89
CA LEU A 148 -7.51 10.36 16.96
C LEU A 148 -7.01 10.96 18.27
N SER A 149 -7.87 11.74 18.92
CA SER A 149 -7.67 12.17 20.31
C SER A 149 -7.95 11.03 21.30
N THR A 150 -7.54 11.21 22.55
CA THR A 150 -7.86 10.28 23.67
C THR A 150 -9.36 10.09 23.88
N LYS A 151 -10.18 11.06 23.45
CA LYS A 151 -11.65 11.00 23.47
C LYS A 151 -12.25 10.32 22.23
N ARG A 152 -11.45 9.63 21.42
CA ARG A 152 -11.83 8.96 20.16
C ARG A 152 -12.47 9.90 19.12
N LYS A 153 -12.16 11.19 19.18
CA LYS A 153 -12.56 12.18 18.17
C LYS A 153 -11.39 12.48 17.25
N CYS A 154 -11.66 12.58 15.95
CA CYS A 154 -10.66 13.02 14.97
C CYS A 154 -10.24 14.48 15.24
N SER A 155 -8.93 14.71 15.30
CA SER A 155 -8.35 16.04 15.47
C SER A 155 -8.17 16.71 14.11
N ILE A 156 -9.21 17.43 13.67
CA ILE A 156 -9.23 18.11 12.37
C ILE A 156 -8.05 19.10 12.20
N SER A 157 -7.61 19.76 13.28
CA SER A 157 -6.45 20.64 13.23
C SER A 157 -5.16 19.90 12.89
N LYS A 158 -4.93 18.71 13.47
CA LYS A 158 -3.77 17.85 13.12
C LYS A 158 -3.84 17.40 11.67
N VAL A 159 -5.01 16.97 11.19
CA VAL A 159 -5.22 16.56 9.80
C VAL A 159 -4.88 17.70 8.85
N ARG A 160 -5.43 18.92 9.08
CA ARG A 160 -5.16 20.09 8.23
C ARG A 160 -3.68 20.48 8.20
N ASN A 161 -3.01 20.44 9.34
CA ASN A 161 -1.57 20.73 9.41
C ASN A 161 -0.76 19.69 8.62
N MET A 162 -1.14 18.42 8.70
CA MET A 162 -0.48 17.36 7.95
C MET A 162 -0.69 17.52 6.44
N LEU A 163 -1.93 17.75 5.98
CA LEU A 163 -2.21 17.97 4.56
C LEU A 163 -1.45 19.18 4.00
N LYS A 164 -1.37 20.28 4.75
CA LYS A 164 -0.56 21.45 4.34
C LYS A 164 0.92 21.13 4.16
N LYS A 165 1.49 20.27 5.02
CA LYS A 165 2.89 19.86 4.93
C LYS A 165 3.21 19.13 3.62
N PHE A 166 2.23 18.45 3.03
CA PHE A 166 2.39 17.62 1.83
C PHE A 166 1.72 18.20 0.56
N GLN A 167 1.12 19.40 0.64
CA GLN A 167 0.48 20.08 -0.50
C GLN A 167 1.46 20.82 -1.44
N THR A 168 2.67 21.11 -0.98
CA THR A 168 3.77 21.73 -1.77
C THR A 168 4.78 20.69 -2.16
#